data_AF-A0A3D5J607-F1
#
_entry.id   AF-A0A3D5J607-F1
#
_cell.length_a   1.000
_cell.length_b   1.000
_cell.length_c   1.000
_cell.angle_alpha   90.00
_cell.angle_beta   90.00
_cell.angle_gamma   90.00
#
_symmetry.space_group_name_H-M   'P 1'
#
loop_
_entity.id
_entity.type
_entity.pdbx_description
1 polymer ?
#
loop_
_entity_poly.entity_id
_entity_poly.type
_entity_poly.pdbx_seq_one_letter_code
_entity_poly.pdbx_strand_id
1 'polypeptide(L)'
;MTSKQPALILASGGFNGKLAKTAFGLIRSSERFQIVGVLDPEQAGQEAGRIVDGKDRGIGIYASVAEAYAQAEITPEVAIIGVAIAGGKLNDNLRCAVTEALRQGLMIVNGLHSWLAEDPEIVALAQHYGGSLLDLRKPRSREQLRFWCGGILDVKAPRIVVMGTDCALGKRTTARWLRDACQAEGIKTELIYTGQTGWMQSAHDYGFILDATPNDFVSGELEGAIMRCDHELAPQLILIEGQSALRNPSGPCGAEFLLSAQAKGVILQHAPARELYKTTDRPWPMADIADDIKIIQLYGSEVLAVTLNADGIAIEYREGVRVELEQRLGLPVFLPLEQGVSNILSLMRDFVAREVQP
;
A
#
# COMPACT_ATOMS: atom_id res chain seq x y z
N MET A 1 2.09 19.64 11.46
CA MET A 1 1.32 18.41 11.20
C MET A 1 -0.07 18.85 10.80
N THR A 2 -0.49 18.58 9.58
CA THR A 2 -1.90 18.75 9.17
C THR A 2 -2.77 17.84 10.05
N SER A 3 -3.89 18.35 10.57
CA SER A 3 -4.85 17.55 11.32
C SER A 3 -5.40 16.45 10.40
N LYS A 4 -5.47 15.20 10.90
CA LYS A 4 -6.05 14.10 10.15
C LYS A 4 -7.53 14.38 9.89
N GLN A 5 -7.99 14.10 8.67
CA GLN A 5 -9.41 14.27 8.34
C GLN A 5 -10.23 13.10 8.93
N PRO A 6 -11.30 13.37 9.71
CA PRO A 6 -12.19 12.33 10.20
C PRO A 6 -12.86 11.57 9.06
N ALA A 7 -12.75 10.25 9.05
CA ALA A 7 -13.22 9.43 7.93
C ALA A 7 -13.98 8.17 8.37
N LEU A 8 -15.09 7.90 7.66
CA LEU A 8 -15.76 6.60 7.66
C LEU A 8 -15.16 5.71 6.58
N ILE A 9 -15.11 4.41 6.85
CA ILE A 9 -14.77 3.40 5.84
C ILE A 9 -16.05 2.72 5.38
N LEU A 10 -16.38 2.82 4.10
CA LEU A 10 -17.49 2.12 3.47
C LEU A 10 -17.05 0.68 3.14
N ALA A 11 -17.57 -0.31 3.85
CA ALA A 11 -17.20 -1.71 3.70
C ALA A 11 -18.39 -2.67 3.62
N SER A 12 -19.59 -2.14 3.35
CA SER A 12 -20.86 -2.86 3.37
C SER A 12 -20.84 -4.12 2.48
N GLY A 13 -21.07 -5.27 3.10
CA GLY A 13 -21.11 -6.58 2.42
C GLY A 13 -19.73 -7.12 2.01
N GLY A 14 -18.64 -6.59 2.58
CA GLY A 14 -17.29 -6.97 2.20
C GLY A 14 -16.21 -6.80 3.27
N PHE A 15 -16.55 -6.46 4.52
CA PHE A 15 -15.56 -6.23 5.57
C PHE A 15 -14.91 -7.52 6.09
N ASN A 16 -13.99 -8.07 5.29
CA ASN A 16 -13.20 -9.26 5.64
C ASN A 16 -11.80 -9.19 5.04
N GLY A 17 -10.89 -10.07 5.50
CA GLY A 17 -9.48 -10.05 5.08
C GLY A 17 -9.23 -10.30 3.58
N LYS A 18 -10.22 -10.80 2.83
CA LYS A 18 -10.10 -11.03 1.38
C LYS A 18 -10.43 -9.77 0.58
N LEU A 19 -11.57 -9.13 0.89
CA LEU A 19 -12.11 -8.02 0.12
C LEU A 19 -11.74 -6.64 0.68
N ALA A 20 -11.54 -6.50 1.99
CA ALA A 20 -11.36 -5.22 2.67
C ALA A 20 -9.90 -4.86 2.99
N LYS A 21 -8.95 -5.22 2.11
CA LYS A 21 -7.52 -4.96 2.36
C LYS A 21 -7.18 -3.47 2.53
N THR A 22 -7.94 -2.60 1.89
CA THR A 22 -7.83 -1.14 2.07
C THR A 22 -8.30 -0.75 3.46
N ALA A 23 -9.50 -1.16 3.87
CA ALA A 23 -10.02 -0.91 5.21
C ALA A 23 -9.08 -1.44 6.31
N PHE A 24 -8.65 -2.69 6.19
CA PHE A 24 -7.74 -3.33 7.14
C PHE A 24 -6.41 -2.57 7.25
N GLY A 25 -5.91 -2.03 6.13
CA GLY A 25 -4.74 -1.16 6.12
C GLY A 25 -4.98 0.10 6.95
N LEU A 26 -6.06 0.83 6.65
CA LEU A 26 -6.38 2.11 7.30
C LEU A 26 -6.68 1.97 8.79
N ILE A 27 -7.35 0.90 9.21
CA ILE A 27 -7.63 0.58 10.61
C ILE A 27 -6.33 0.28 11.37
N ARG A 28 -5.38 -0.41 10.74
CA ARG A 28 -4.07 -0.70 11.36
C ARG A 28 -3.25 0.56 11.56
N SER A 29 -3.18 1.38 10.51
CA SER A 29 -2.44 2.63 10.50
C SER A 29 -2.91 3.52 9.36
N SER A 30 -3.22 4.78 9.69
CA SER A 30 -3.57 5.83 8.73
C SER A 30 -3.00 7.15 9.22
N GLU A 31 -2.28 7.85 8.35
CA GLU A 31 -1.73 9.16 8.65
C GLU A 31 -2.55 10.30 8.08
N ARG A 32 -3.21 10.08 6.94
CA ARG A 32 -4.05 11.10 6.27
C ARG A 32 -5.40 11.26 6.96
N PHE A 33 -5.98 10.13 7.37
CA PHE A 33 -7.33 10.07 7.91
C PHE A 33 -7.33 9.59 9.36
N GLN A 34 -8.23 10.16 10.16
CA GLN A 34 -8.61 9.62 11.46
C GLN A 34 -9.84 8.75 11.23
N ILE A 35 -9.68 7.44 11.35
CA ILE A 35 -10.79 6.50 11.11
C ILE A 35 -11.74 6.57 12.31
N VAL A 36 -12.94 7.09 12.09
CA VAL A 36 -13.97 7.24 13.14
C VAL A 36 -14.99 6.11 13.14
N GLY A 37 -15.00 5.28 12.10
CA GLY A 37 -15.94 4.17 11.99
C GLY A 37 -15.82 3.37 10.71
N VAL A 38 -16.42 2.18 10.71
CA VAL A 38 -16.61 1.33 9.52
C VAL A 38 -18.10 1.14 9.30
N LEU A 39 -18.57 1.26 8.06
CA LEU A 39 -19.93 0.92 7.68
C LEU A 39 -19.98 -0.51 7.14
N ASP A 40 -20.54 -1.41 7.93
CA ASP A 40 -20.87 -2.76 7.50
C ASP A 40 -22.10 -3.29 8.26
N PRO A 41 -23.31 -3.30 7.65
CA PRO A 41 -24.54 -3.72 8.32
C PRO A 41 -24.48 -5.12 8.95
N GLU A 42 -23.74 -6.05 8.33
CA GLU A 42 -23.62 -7.43 8.80
C GLU A 42 -22.83 -7.55 10.11
N GLN A 43 -21.96 -6.58 10.39
CA GLN A 43 -21.03 -6.60 11.52
C GLN A 43 -21.26 -5.43 12.49
N ALA A 44 -22.37 -4.72 12.35
CA ALA A 44 -22.72 -3.56 13.17
C ALA A 44 -22.72 -3.88 14.67
N GLY A 45 -22.28 -2.91 15.48
CA GLY A 45 -22.11 -3.04 16.93
C GLY A 45 -20.82 -3.74 17.38
N GLN A 46 -19.99 -4.23 16.45
CA GLN A 46 -18.69 -4.82 16.77
C GLN A 46 -17.57 -3.78 16.76
N GLU A 47 -16.39 -4.18 17.25
CA GLU A 47 -15.15 -3.39 17.21
C GLU A 47 -14.29 -3.83 16.02
N ALA A 48 -13.94 -2.89 15.14
CA ALA A 48 -13.33 -3.20 13.85
C ALA A 48 -11.90 -3.77 13.99
N GLY A 49 -11.13 -3.32 14.98
CA GLY A 49 -9.79 -3.82 15.26
C GLY A 49 -9.78 -5.29 15.68
N ARG A 50 -10.77 -5.76 16.44
CA ARG A 50 -10.92 -7.19 16.78
C ARG A 50 -11.01 -8.08 15.55
N ILE A 51 -11.65 -7.60 14.49
CA ILE A 51 -11.82 -8.34 13.23
C ILE A 51 -10.55 -8.26 12.37
N VAL A 52 -9.84 -7.12 12.43
CA VAL A 52 -8.65 -6.84 11.61
C VAL A 52 -7.40 -7.56 12.13
N ASP A 53 -7.17 -7.54 13.43
CA ASP A 53 -5.98 -8.12 14.07
C ASP A 53 -6.18 -8.50 15.55
N GLY A 54 -7.42 -8.60 16.03
CA GLY A 54 -7.73 -9.02 17.40
C GLY A 54 -7.49 -7.95 18.47
N LYS A 55 -7.17 -6.72 18.09
CA LYS A 55 -6.86 -5.63 19.03
C LYS A 55 -7.98 -4.60 19.06
N ASP A 56 -8.36 -4.17 20.26
CA ASP A 56 -9.28 -3.03 20.41
C ASP A 56 -8.59 -1.74 19.95
N ARG A 57 -9.21 -1.05 18.98
CA ARG A 57 -8.70 0.20 18.37
C ARG A 57 -9.64 1.38 18.59
N GLY A 58 -10.78 1.15 19.24
CA GLY A 58 -11.81 2.17 19.47
C GLY A 58 -12.56 2.57 18.20
N ILE A 59 -12.62 1.67 17.21
CA ILE A 59 -13.28 1.94 15.92
C ILE A 59 -14.53 1.06 15.86
N GLY A 60 -15.70 1.69 16.00
CA GLY A 60 -16.99 1.01 15.91
C GLY A 60 -17.34 0.63 14.48
N ILE A 61 -18.12 -0.46 14.34
CA ILE A 61 -18.80 -0.83 13.10
C ILE A 61 -20.27 -0.41 13.19
N TYR A 62 -20.74 0.33 12.21
CA TYR A 62 -22.09 0.88 12.13
C TYR A 62 -22.85 0.29 10.93
N ALA A 63 -24.18 0.21 11.05
CA ALA A 63 -25.04 -0.28 9.98
C ALA A 63 -25.35 0.78 8.90
N SER A 64 -25.19 2.06 9.22
CA SER A 64 -25.52 3.17 8.29
C SER A 64 -24.70 4.41 8.58
N VAL A 65 -24.67 5.35 7.63
CA VAL A 65 -24.05 6.67 7.86
C VAL A 65 -24.81 7.41 8.96
N ALA A 66 -26.14 7.33 8.99
CA ALA A 66 -26.96 7.94 10.03
C ALA A 66 -26.59 7.43 11.44
N GLU A 67 -26.37 6.13 11.59
CA GLU A 67 -25.94 5.54 12.86
C GLU A 67 -24.54 6.01 13.25
N ALA A 68 -23.61 6.03 12.29
CA ALA A 68 -22.27 6.57 12.50
C ALA A 68 -22.30 8.03 12.99
N TYR A 69 -23.14 8.89 12.41
CA TYR A 69 -23.29 10.27 12.88
C TYR A 69 -23.89 10.39 14.28
N ALA A 70 -24.79 9.47 14.65
CA ALA A 70 -25.42 9.49 15.96
C ALA A 70 -24.49 8.97 17.08
N GLN A 71 -23.54 8.09 16.75
CA GLN A 71 -22.74 7.37 17.74
C GLN A 71 -21.24 7.69 17.72
N ALA A 72 -20.69 8.15 16.60
CA ALA A 72 -19.27 8.47 16.52
C ALA A 72 -18.96 9.74 17.34
N GLU A 73 -17.86 9.70 18.10
CA GLU A 73 -17.42 10.84 18.91
C GLU A 73 -17.03 12.06 18.07
N ILE A 74 -16.59 11.81 16.84
CA ILE A 74 -16.10 12.83 15.90
C ILE A 74 -16.92 12.73 14.61
N THR A 75 -17.47 13.86 14.20
CA THR A 75 -18.22 13.97 12.95
C THR A 75 -17.30 13.67 11.76
N PRO A 76 -17.65 12.69 10.90
CA PRO A 76 -16.86 12.40 9.72
C PRO A 76 -16.97 13.51 8.67
N GLU A 77 -15.88 13.75 7.95
CA GLU A 77 -15.82 14.69 6.81
C GLU A 77 -15.62 13.93 5.48
N VAL A 78 -15.09 12.71 5.58
CA VAL A 78 -14.71 11.86 4.45
C VAL A 78 -15.36 10.48 4.59
N ALA A 79 -15.73 9.86 3.47
CA ALA A 79 -16.08 8.45 3.38
C ALA A 79 -15.16 7.76 2.36
N ILE A 80 -14.48 6.70 2.79
CA ILE A 80 -13.48 6.00 1.98
C ILE A 80 -14.04 4.65 1.57
N ILE A 81 -14.03 4.32 0.29
CA ILE A 81 -14.38 2.98 -0.17
C ILE A 81 -13.28 1.99 0.27
N GLY A 82 -13.59 1.16 1.27
CA GLY A 82 -12.63 0.29 1.96
C GLY A 82 -12.53 -1.13 1.39
N VAL A 83 -13.40 -1.48 0.45
CA VAL A 83 -13.52 -2.83 -0.14
C VAL A 83 -13.11 -2.85 -1.61
N ALA A 84 -12.53 -3.95 -2.05
CA ALA A 84 -12.27 -4.25 -3.44
C ALA A 84 -13.40 -5.14 -3.98
N ILE A 85 -14.02 -4.74 -5.08
CA ILE A 85 -15.08 -5.50 -5.77
C ILE A 85 -14.52 -6.06 -7.08
N ALA A 86 -14.85 -7.31 -7.40
CA ALA A 86 -14.50 -7.92 -8.68
C ALA A 86 -15.08 -7.11 -9.84
N GLY A 87 -14.24 -6.78 -10.84
CA GLY A 87 -14.63 -5.90 -11.95
C GLY A 87 -14.77 -4.41 -11.60
N GLY A 88 -14.54 -4.02 -10.34
CA GLY A 88 -14.42 -2.63 -9.91
C GLY A 88 -15.72 -1.82 -9.87
N LYS A 89 -16.88 -2.40 -10.20
CA LYS A 89 -18.18 -1.72 -10.14
C LYS A 89 -18.74 -1.74 -8.72
N LEU A 90 -19.43 -0.67 -8.32
CA LEU A 90 -20.16 -0.64 -7.06
C LEU A 90 -21.30 -1.68 -7.13
N ASN A 91 -21.36 -2.57 -6.14
CA ASN A 91 -22.57 -3.35 -5.91
C ASN A 91 -23.64 -2.47 -5.24
N ASP A 92 -24.88 -2.95 -5.19
CA ASP A 92 -26.01 -2.16 -4.68
C ASP A 92 -25.79 -1.69 -3.23
N ASN A 93 -25.23 -2.55 -2.38
CA ASN A 93 -24.95 -2.23 -0.98
C ASN A 93 -23.93 -1.08 -0.85
N LEU A 94 -22.81 -1.15 -1.57
CA LEU A 94 -21.79 -0.11 -1.51
C LEU A 94 -22.29 1.18 -2.17
N ARG A 95 -23.06 1.08 -3.26
CA ARG A 95 -23.68 2.24 -3.92
C ARG A 95 -24.67 2.97 -3.03
N CYS A 96 -25.45 2.22 -2.24
CA CYS A 96 -26.33 2.77 -1.22
C CYS A 96 -25.51 3.53 -0.16
N ALA A 97 -24.44 2.93 0.37
CA ALA A 97 -23.58 3.57 1.36
C ALA A 97 -22.90 4.85 0.83
N VAL A 98 -22.42 4.82 -0.42
CA VAL A 98 -21.87 6.01 -1.11
C VAL A 98 -22.91 7.11 -1.24
N THR A 99 -24.13 6.76 -1.65
CA THR A 99 -25.24 7.71 -1.80
C THR A 99 -25.64 8.33 -0.46
N GLU A 100 -25.71 7.53 0.61
CA GLU A 100 -26.01 8.01 1.95
C GLU A 100 -24.91 8.97 2.44
N ALA A 101 -23.64 8.65 2.20
CA ALA A 101 -22.52 9.51 2.55
C ALA A 101 -22.56 10.85 1.81
N LEU A 102 -22.87 10.84 0.51
CA LEU A 102 -23.03 12.06 -0.30
C LEU A 102 -24.19 12.93 0.19
N ARG A 103 -25.30 12.33 0.64
CA ARG A 103 -26.44 13.07 1.21
C ARG A 103 -26.09 13.84 2.48
N GLN A 104 -25.05 13.40 3.19
CA GLN A 104 -24.49 14.10 4.35
C GLN A 104 -23.40 15.12 3.97
N GLY A 105 -23.14 15.34 2.68
CA GLY A 105 -22.12 16.28 2.19
C GLY A 105 -20.68 15.77 2.32
N LEU A 106 -20.47 14.47 2.55
CA LEU A 106 -19.13 13.91 2.72
C LEU A 106 -18.34 13.91 1.40
N MET A 107 -17.01 14.02 1.51
CA MET A 107 -16.10 13.70 0.41
C MET A 107 -15.99 12.17 0.26
N ILE A 108 -16.19 11.64 -0.94
CA ILE A 108 -16.01 10.22 -1.24
C ILE A 108 -14.61 9.99 -1.81
N VAL A 109 -13.79 9.22 -1.10
CA VAL A 109 -12.49 8.75 -1.60
C VAL A 109 -12.69 7.38 -2.24
N ASN A 110 -12.62 7.34 -3.56
CA ASN A 110 -12.77 6.14 -4.34
C ASN A 110 -11.42 5.59 -4.80
N GLY A 111 -11.12 4.40 -4.33
CA GLY A 111 -9.95 3.64 -4.71
C GLY A 111 -10.15 2.71 -5.91
N LEU A 112 -11.39 2.46 -6.34
CA LEU A 112 -11.72 1.46 -7.35
C LEU A 112 -11.27 1.85 -8.77
N HIS A 113 -11.30 0.88 -9.68
CA HIS A 113 -11.03 1.13 -11.11
C HIS A 113 -12.20 1.80 -11.84
N SER A 114 -13.43 1.64 -11.36
CA SER A 114 -14.57 2.42 -11.88
C SER A 114 -14.57 3.77 -11.20
N TRP A 115 -14.63 4.85 -11.99
CA TRP A 115 -14.61 6.21 -11.48
C TRP A 115 -16.02 6.69 -11.16
N LEU A 116 -16.21 7.26 -9.97
CA LEU A 116 -17.48 7.85 -9.57
C LEU A 116 -17.80 9.10 -10.40
N ALA A 117 -16.76 9.82 -10.84
CA ALA A 117 -16.91 10.98 -11.70
C ALA A 117 -17.50 10.69 -13.09
N GLU A 118 -17.62 9.42 -13.50
CA GLU A 118 -18.26 9.02 -14.76
C GLU A 118 -19.72 8.57 -14.57
N ASP A 119 -20.21 8.55 -13.33
CA ASP A 119 -21.57 8.15 -13.00
C ASP A 119 -22.45 9.40 -12.82
N PRO A 120 -23.36 9.71 -13.77
CA PRO A 120 -24.12 10.96 -13.74
C PRO A 120 -25.00 11.11 -12.51
N GLU A 121 -25.52 9.99 -11.97
CA GLU A 121 -26.38 10.01 -10.79
C GLU A 121 -25.57 10.36 -9.53
N ILE A 122 -24.41 9.74 -9.37
CA ILE A 122 -23.49 10.01 -8.25
C ILE A 122 -22.96 11.45 -8.31
N VAL A 123 -22.62 11.95 -9.51
CA VAL A 123 -22.19 13.34 -9.71
C VAL A 123 -23.31 14.32 -9.35
N ALA A 124 -24.55 14.08 -9.79
CA ALA A 124 -25.69 14.93 -9.47
C ALA A 124 -25.97 14.95 -7.96
N LEU A 125 -25.86 13.81 -7.28
CA LEU A 125 -25.99 13.71 -5.83
C LEU A 125 -24.92 14.52 -5.10
N ALA A 126 -23.65 14.37 -5.50
CA ALA A 126 -22.55 15.12 -4.90
C ALA A 126 -22.77 16.63 -5.04
N GLN A 127 -23.16 17.11 -6.23
CA GLN A 127 -23.47 18.53 -6.44
C GLN A 127 -24.67 19.01 -5.62
N HIS A 128 -25.74 18.23 -5.55
CA HIS A 128 -26.96 18.62 -4.85
C HIS A 128 -26.76 18.76 -3.34
N TYR A 129 -26.01 17.84 -2.73
CA TYR A 129 -25.81 17.80 -1.28
C TYR A 129 -24.47 18.42 -0.81
N GLY A 130 -23.68 18.98 -1.73
CA GLY A 130 -22.39 19.61 -1.41
C GLY A 130 -21.25 18.62 -1.13
N GLY A 131 -21.42 17.35 -1.44
CA GLY A 131 -20.37 16.34 -1.39
C GLY A 131 -19.35 16.51 -2.53
N SER A 132 -18.20 15.84 -2.40
CA SER A 132 -17.16 15.83 -3.43
C SER A 132 -16.68 14.41 -3.71
N LEU A 133 -16.09 14.20 -4.89
CA LEU A 133 -15.62 12.90 -5.34
C LEU A 133 -14.11 12.96 -5.61
N LEU A 134 -13.37 12.00 -5.06
CA LEU A 134 -11.94 11.83 -5.29
C LEU A 134 -11.65 10.42 -5.81
N ASP A 135 -11.55 10.28 -7.14
CA ASP A 135 -11.17 9.05 -7.81
C ASP A 135 -9.64 8.92 -7.89
N LEU A 136 -9.02 8.14 -6.99
CA LEU A 136 -7.56 8.02 -6.91
C LEU A 136 -6.92 7.38 -8.14
N ARG A 137 -7.66 6.51 -8.83
CA ARG A 137 -7.23 5.84 -10.06
C ARG A 137 -7.62 6.56 -11.33
N LYS A 138 -8.20 7.76 -11.23
CA LYS A 138 -8.42 8.59 -12.42
C LYS A 138 -7.09 9.20 -12.83
N PRO A 139 -6.54 8.90 -14.02
CA PRO A 139 -5.28 9.47 -14.45
C PRO A 139 -5.35 10.99 -14.47
N ARG A 140 -4.27 11.64 -14.06
CA ARG A 140 -4.09 13.07 -14.28
C ARG A 140 -4.03 13.38 -15.78
N SER A 141 -4.27 14.64 -16.14
CA SER A 141 -4.17 15.04 -17.54
C SER A 141 -2.73 14.84 -18.04
N ARG A 142 -2.57 14.58 -19.34
CA ARG A 142 -1.25 14.27 -19.93
C ARG A 142 -0.23 15.38 -19.66
N GLU A 143 -0.68 16.62 -19.63
CA GLU A 143 0.16 17.82 -19.38
C GLU A 143 0.68 17.89 -17.94
N GLN A 144 0.03 17.17 -17.02
CA GLN A 144 0.44 17.07 -15.61
C GLN A 144 1.37 15.89 -15.35
N LEU A 145 1.52 14.98 -16.32
CA LEU A 145 2.38 13.81 -16.22
C LEU A 145 3.81 14.13 -16.65
N ARG A 146 4.77 13.45 -16.03
CA ARG A 146 6.20 13.66 -16.22
C ARG A 146 6.82 12.52 -17.01
N PHE A 147 7.67 12.87 -17.97
CA PHE A 147 8.61 11.92 -18.57
C PHE A 147 9.86 11.80 -17.71
N TRP A 148 10.50 10.64 -17.76
CA TRP A 148 11.79 10.44 -17.10
C TRP A 148 12.85 11.28 -17.81
N CYS A 149 13.66 12.02 -17.05
CA CYS A 149 14.66 12.93 -17.58
C CYS A 149 16.09 12.66 -17.07
N GLY A 150 16.27 11.75 -16.12
CA GLY A 150 17.57 11.42 -15.54
C GLY A 150 17.95 12.26 -14.32
N GLY A 151 17.06 13.14 -13.85
CA GLY A 151 17.25 13.90 -12.61
C GLY A 151 17.36 13.02 -11.36
N ILE A 152 17.00 11.73 -11.45
CA ILE A 152 17.28 10.74 -10.39
C ILE A 152 18.77 10.67 -10.01
N LEU A 153 19.68 11.03 -10.93
CA LEU A 153 21.13 11.02 -10.68
C LEU A 153 21.57 12.10 -9.67
N ASP A 154 20.76 13.15 -9.47
CA ASP A 154 21.04 14.21 -8.50
C ASP A 154 20.49 13.90 -7.09
N VAL A 155 19.71 12.82 -6.95
CA VAL A 155 19.07 12.42 -5.68
C VAL A 155 20.10 11.82 -4.75
N LYS A 156 20.29 12.48 -3.60
CA LYS A 156 21.34 12.14 -2.63
C LYS A 156 20.96 10.96 -1.73
N ALA A 157 19.69 10.88 -1.33
CA ALA A 157 19.25 9.83 -0.42
C ALA A 157 19.40 8.44 -1.08
N PRO A 158 20.07 7.47 -0.43
CA PRO A 158 20.02 6.07 -0.80
C PRO A 158 18.58 5.56 -0.87
N ARG A 159 18.35 4.54 -1.70
CA ARG A 159 17.00 4.04 -2.00
C ARG A 159 16.91 2.54 -1.82
N ILE A 160 15.92 2.11 -1.05
CA ILE A 160 15.57 0.70 -0.87
C ILE A 160 14.13 0.49 -1.34
N VAL A 161 13.90 -0.49 -2.23
CA VAL A 161 12.55 -0.89 -2.63
C VAL A 161 12.14 -2.19 -1.93
N VAL A 162 10.90 -2.26 -1.45
CA VAL A 162 10.33 -3.52 -0.93
C VAL A 162 9.59 -4.24 -2.06
N MET A 163 10.31 -5.07 -2.81
CA MET A 163 9.77 -5.89 -3.89
C MET A 163 9.16 -7.17 -3.35
N GLY A 164 8.60 -8.01 -4.22
CA GLY A 164 8.12 -9.32 -3.80
C GLY A 164 7.98 -10.28 -4.97
N THR A 165 7.85 -11.57 -4.66
CA THR A 165 7.72 -12.64 -5.65
C THR A 165 6.29 -12.76 -6.21
N ASP A 166 5.32 -12.05 -5.63
CA ASP A 166 3.96 -11.95 -6.16
C ASP A 166 3.21 -10.71 -5.60
N CYS A 167 2.00 -10.48 -6.11
CA CYS A 167 1.02 -9.52 -5.62
C CYS A 167 0.50 -9.88 -4.22
N ALA A 168 0.14 -8.84 -3.46
CA ALA A 168 -0.54 -8.94 -2.17
C ALA A 168 0.13 -9.85 -1.13
N LEU A 169 1.47 -9.80 -1.07
CA LEU A 169 2.29 -10.54 -0.11
C LEU A 169 2.64 -9.79 1.18
N GLY A 170 2.30 -8.50 1.29
CA GLY A 170 2.66 -7.68 2.45
C GLY A 170 3.73 -6.62 2.20
N LYS A 171 4.21 -6.45 0.95
CA LYS A 171 5.20 -5.42 0.56
C LYS A 171 4.96 -4.04 1.19
N ARG A 172 3.75 -3.50 1.02
CA ARG A 172 3.33 -2.22 1.60
C ARG A 172 3.44 -2.20 3.14
N THR A 173 2.97 -3.26 3.78
CA THR A 173 3.00 -3.41 5.24
C THR A 173 4.45 -3.42 5.74
N THR A 174 5.30 -4.24 5.13
CA THR A 174 6.72 -4.34 5.46
C THR A 174 7.43 -3.01 5.21
N ALA A 175 7.18 -2.34 4.08
CA ALA A 175 7.76 -1.02 3.79
C ALA A 175 7.39 0.03 4.84
N ARG A 176 6.14 0.04 5.30
CA ARG A 176 5.68 0.94 6.37
C ARG A 176 6.34 0.62 7.70
N TRP A 177 6.35 -0.65 8.11
CA TRP A 177 7.00 -1.04 9.36
C TRP A 177 8.49 -0.68 9.35
N LEU A 178 9.19 -0.89 8.24
CA LEU A 178 10.59 -0.50 8.10
C LEU A 178 10.76 1.02 8.20
N ARG A 179 9.88 1.81 7.56
CA ARG A 179 9.89 3.27 7.68
C ARG A 179 9.69 3.72 9.12
N ASP A 180 8.65 3.22 9.78
CA ASP A 180 8.30 3.57 11.16
C ASP A 180 9.44 3.20 12.12
N ALA A 181 10.03 2.01 11.95
CA ALA A 181 11.12 1.54 12.78
C ALA A 181 12.43 2.30 12.51
N CYS A 182 12.72 2.66 11.26
CA CYS A 182 13.83 3.57 10.94
C CYS A 182 13.69 4.93 11.62
N GLN A 183 12.50 5.54 11.54
CA GLN A 183 12.25 6.84 12.18
C GLN A 183 12.38 6.74 13.70
N ALA A 184 11.86 5.67 14.32
CA ALA A 184 12.02 5.42 15.75
C ALA A 184 13.49 5.30 16.18
N GLU A 185 14.34 4.76 15.31
CA GLU A 185 15.79 4.62 15.51
C GLU A 185 16.61 5.84 15.01
N GLY A 186 15.93 6.96 14.71
CA GLY A 186 16.56 8.22 14.33
C GLY A 186 17.13 8.26 12.90
N ILE A 187 16.81 7.28 12.05
CA ILE A 187 17.12 7.32 10.62
C ILE A 187 15.97 8.06 9.93
N LYS A 188 16.26 9.25 9.39
CA LYS A 188 15.23 10.04 8.69
C LYS A 188 14.84 9.34 7.39
N THR A 189 13.78 8.55 7.45
CA THR A 189 13.32 7.71 6.34
C THR A 189 11.93 8.12 5.88
N GLU A 190 11.77 8.31 4.57
CA GLU A 190 10.48 8.59 3.93
C GLU A 190 10.05 7.43 3.03
N LEU A 191 8.75 7.25 2.84
CA LEU A 191 8.19 6.17 2.03
C LEU A 191 7.46 6.72 0.81
N ILE A 192 7.97 6.43 -0.38
CA ILE A 192 7.26 6.69 -1.64
C ILE A 192 6.17 5.64 -1.82
N TYR A 193 4.92 6.08 -1.75
CA TYR A 193 3.78 5.20 -2.08
C TYR A 193 3.66 5.03 -3.59
N THR A 194 3.18 3.87 -4.01
CA THR A 194 3.02 3.52 -5.43
C THR A 194 1.62 2.98 -5.74
N GLY A 195 0.75 2.97 -4.74
CA GLY A 195 -0.62 2.49 -4.86
C GLY A 195 -1.61 3.30 -4.02
N GLN A 196 -2.89 3.14 -4.31
CA GLN A 196 -3.98 3.90 -3.71
C GLN A 196 -4.03 3.79 -2.19
N THR A 197 -3.88 2.58 -1.62
CA THR A 197 -3.88 2.43 -0.17
C THR A 197 -2.64 3.09 0.44
N GLY A 198 -1.50 3.05 -0.24
CA GLY A 198 -0.30 3.77 0.18
C GLY A 198 -0.57 5.28 0.29
N TRP A 199 -1.22 5.87 -0.72
CA TRP A 199 -1.67 7.27 -0.68
C TRP A 199 -2.61 7.56 0.50
N MET A 200 -3.65 6.72 0.68
CA MET A 200 -4.63 6.90 1.76
C MET A 200 -4.00 6.79 3.15
N GLN A 201 -2.93 6.02 3.30
CA GLN A 201 -2.25 5.82 4.58
C GLN A 201 -1.12 6.84 4.84
N SER A 202 -0.74 7.69 3.87
CA SER A 202 0.41 8.61 3.98
C SER A 202 -0.05 10.05 4.24
N ALA A 203 0.59 10.76 5.17
CA ALA A 203 0.29 12.19 5.43
C ALA A 203 0.81 13.13 4.33
N HIS A 204 1.73 12.66 3.48
CA HIS A 204 2.35 13.41 2.40
C HIS A 204 1.88 12.92 1.02
N ASP A 205 2.19 13.71 -0.02
CA ASP A 205 1.87 13.38 -1.41
C ASP A 205 3.11 12.95 -2.23
N TYR A 206 4.16 12.42 -1.58
CA TYR A 206 5.28 11.80 -2.28
C TYR A 206 4.94 10.39 -2.77
N GLY A 207 4.54 10.30 -4.03
CA GLY A 207 4.22 9.04 -4.69
C GLY A 207 3.23 9.23 -5.83
N PHE A 208 2.76 8.11 -6.38
CA PHE A 208 1.78 8.07 -7.47
C PHE A 208 1.03 6.74 -7.46
N ILE A 209 -0.02 6.63 -8.28
CA ILE A 209 -0.81 5.39 -8.40
C ILE A 209 -0.35 4.64 -9.65
N LEU A 210 0.56 3.69 -9.44
CA LEU A 210 1.29 3.03 -10.52
C LEU A 210 0.37 2.28 -11.48
N ASP A 211 -0.58 1.51 -10.94
CA ASP A 211 -1.48 0.66 -11.74
C ASP A 211 -2.52 1.44 -12.58
N ALA A 212 -2.65 2.75 -12.35
CA ALA A 212 -3.52 3.64 -13.11
C ALA A 212 -2.74 4.66 -13.95
N THR A 213 -1.41 4.65 -13.88
CA THR A 213 -0.57 5.59 -14.64
C THR A 213 -0.27 4.99 -16.01
N PRO A 214 -0.45 5.75 -17.11
CA PRO A 214 -0.08 5.24 -18.43
C PRO A 214 1.42 4.89 -18.46
N ASN A 215 1.75 3.74 -19.05
CA ASN A 215 3.06 3.10 -18.91
C ASN A 215 4.24 4.03 -19.24
N ASP A 216 4.11 4.85 -20.29
CA ASP A 216 5.13 5.80 -20.77
C ASP A 216 5.54 6.85 -19.71
N PHE A 217 4.69 7.08 -18.70
CA PHE A 217 4.92 8.06 -17.63
C PHE A 217 5.31 7.43 -16.29
N VAL A 218 5.26 6.10 -16.14
CA VAL A 218 5.55 5.42 -14.86
C VAL A 218 6.95 5.77 -14.34
N SER A 219 7.96 5.72 -15.21
CA SER A 219 9.34 6.05 -14.85
C SER A 219 9.50 7.51 -14.42
N GLY A 220 8.85 8.44 -15.13
CA GLY A 220 8.96 9.88 -14.83
C GLY A 220 8.19 10.31 -13.59
N GLU A 221 7.04 9.68 -13.31
CA GLU A 221 6.29 9.91 -12.08
C GLU A 221 7.02 9.35 -10.85
N LEU A 222 7.62 8.17 -10.97
CA LEU A 222 8.45 7.60 -9.93
C LEU A 222 9.68 8.48 -9.64
N GLU A 223 10.42 8.87 -10.69
CA GLU A 223 11.55 9.80 -10.57
C GLU A 223 11.12 11.12 -9.92
N GLY A 224 10.06 11.74 -10.43
CA GLY A 224 9.55 13.01 -9.92
C GLY A 224 9.11 12.95 -8.46
N ALA A 225 8.49 11.84 -8.03
CA ALA A 225 8.12 11.66 -6.63
C ALA A 225 9.35 11.58 -5.71
N ILE A 226 10.37 10.82 -6.12
CA ILE A 226 11.63 10.66 -5.38
C ILE A 226 12.37 11.99 -5.30
N MET A 227 12.56 12.68 -6.43
CA MET A 227 13.25 13.96 -6.48
C MET A 227 12.59 15.02 -5.60
N ARG A 228 11.25 15.11 -5.60
CA ARG A 228 10.54 16.04 -4.71
C ARG A 228 10.74 15.69 -3.24
N CYS A 229 10.64 14.40 -2.89
CA CYS A 229 10.88 13.95 -1.53
C CYS A 229 12.30 14.28 -1.05
N ASP A 230 13.32 14.03 -1.89
CA ASP A 230 14.72 14.34 -1.58
C ASP A 230 14.95 15.83 -1.42
N HIS A 231 14.43 16.64 -2.34
CA HIS A 231 14.59 18.09 -2.31
C HIS A 231 13.86 18.75 -1.13
N GLU A 232 12.61 18.36 -0.87
CA GLU A 232 11.78 19.01 0.16
C GLU A 232 12.10 18.52 1.57
N LEU A 233 12.45 17.24 1.73
CA LEU A 233 12.66 16.64 3.04
C LEU A 233 14.10 16.27 3.34
N ALA A 234 14.99 16.14 2.36
CA ALA A 234 16.37 15.69 2.57
C ALA A 234 16.47 14.47 3.52
N PRO A 235 15.81 13.34 3.21
CA PRO A 235 15.86 12.14 4.04
C PRO A 235 17.24 11.47 3.94
N GLN A 236 17.59 10.68 4.95
CA GLN A 236 18.77 9.81 4.93
C GLN A 236 18.52 8.51 4.17
N LEU A 237 17.27 8.14 3.99
CA LEU A 237 16.86 6.95 3.24
C LEU A 237 15.48 7.19 2.62
N ILE A 238 15.31 6.77 1.37
CA ILE A 238 14.01 6.68 0.73
C ILE A 238 13.63 5.22 0.58
N LEU A 239 12.50 4.84 1.17
CA LEU A 239 11.85 3.56 0.95
C LEU A 239 10.84 3.68 -0.19
N ILE A 240 10.72 2.64 -1.01
CA ILE A 240 9.75 2.58 -2.10
C ILE A 240 8.83 1.39 -1.88
N GLU A 241 7.51 1.66 -1.87
CA GLU A 241 6.49 0.60 -1.87
C GLU A 241 6.56 -0.16 -3.21
N GLY A 242 6.91 -1.45 -3.21
CA GLY A 242 6.89 -2.24 -4.43
C GLY A 242 5.47 -2.64 -4.86
N GLN A 243 5.26 -2.71 -6.17
CA GLN A 243 4.06 -3.25 -6.82
C GLN A 243 4.38 -4.54 -7.55
N SER A 244 3.38 -5.42 -7.71
CA SER A 244 3.50 -6.69 -8.46
C SER A 244 4.74 -7.53 -8.08
N ALA A 245 5.34 -8.22 -9.05
CA ALA A 245 6.58 -8.96 -9.00
C ALA A 245 7.21 -8.98 -10.41
N LEU A 246 8.53 -9.07 -10.49
CA LEU A 246 9.27 -9.09 -11.76
C LEU A 246 8.84 -10.22 -12.71
N ARG A 247 8.34 -11.32 -12.13
CA ARG A 247 7.98 -12.54 -12.86
C ARG A 247 6.48 -12.88 -12.83
N ASN A 248 5.64 -12.03 -12.21
CA ASN A 248 4.20 -12.24 -12.31
C ASN A 248 3.73 -11.79 -13.70
N PRO A 249 3.20 -12.70 -14.55
CA PRO A 249 2.82 -12.36 -15.93
C PRO A 249 1.61 -11.43 -16.03
N SER A 250 0.81 -11.30 -14.97
CA SER A 250 -0.44 -10.52 -14.96
C SER A 250 -0.28 -9.11 -14.40
N GLY A 251 0.82 -8.84 -13.71
CA GLY A 251 1.03 -7.53 -13.09
C GLY A 251 2.17 -6.80 -13.77
N PRO A 252 2.02 -5.52 -14.13
CA PRO A 252 3.13 -4.75 -14.65
C PRO A 252 4.20 -4.58 -13.56
N CYS A 253 5.40 -4.20 -13.98
CA CYS A 253 6.37 -3.48 -13.15
C CYS A 253 7.37 -4.32 -12.33
N GLY A 254 8.51 -3.69 -12.10
CA GLY A 254 9.53 -4.06 -11.14
C GLY A 254 10.88 -3.48 -11.54
N ALA A 255 11.16 -3.49 -12.84
CA ALA A 255 12.41 -2.97 -13.40
C ALA A 255 12.53 -1.46 -13.22
N GLU A 256 11.43 -0.70 -13.28
CA GLU A 256 11.41 0.75 -13.11
C GLU A 256 11.87 1.17 -11.71
N PHE A 257 11.62 0.35 -10.67
CA PHE A 257 12.15 0.62 -9.33
C PHE A 257 13.68 0.50 -9.29
N LEU A 258 14.25 -0.47 -10.01
CA LEU A 258 15.68 -0.74 -10.01
C LEU A 258 16.44 0.21 -10.94
N LEU A 259 15.86 0.48 -12.12
CA LEU A 259 16.45 1.30 -13.18
C LEU A 259 16.09 2.78 -13.02
N SER A 260 14.82 3.13 -13.16
CA SER A 260 14.35 4.52 -13.22
C SER A 260 14.48 5.24 -11.89
N ALA A 261 14.20 4.54 -10.78
CA ALA A 261 14.40 5.05 -9.42
C ALA A 261 15.81 4.81 -8.86
N GLN A 262 16.68 4.08 -9.56
CA GLN A 262 18.02 3.75 -9.06
C GLN A 262 17.99 3.19 -7.62
N ALA A 263 17.03 2.33 -7.29
CA ALA A 263 16.96 1.68 -5.98
C ALA A 263 17.98 0.53 -5.93
N LYS A 264 19.08 0.73 -5.20
CA LYS A 264 20.19 -0.23 -5.14
C LYS A 264 20.03 -1.31 -4.07
N GLY A 265 19.20 -1.06 -3.06
CA GLY A 265 18.84 -2.05 -2.06
C GLY A 265 17.44 -2.60 -2.30
N VAL A 266 17.26 -3.90 -2.08
CA VAL A 266 15.97 -4.57 -2.19
C VAL A 266 15.70 -5.39 -0.93
N ILE A 267 14.51 -5.20 -0.35
CA ILE A 267 13.93 -6.17 0.60
C ILE A 267 12.92 -6.99 -0.20
N LEU A 268 13.15 -8.31 -0.30
CA LEU A 268 12.33 -9.18 -1.14
C LEU A 268 11.27 -9.91 -0.31
N GLN A 269 10.01 -9.55 -0.49
CA GLN A 269 8.87 -10.20 0.17
C GLN A 269 8.48 -11.50 -0.56
N HIS A 270 8.41 -12.60 0.16
CA HIS A 270 8.09 -13.92 -0.38
C HIS A 270 6.99 -14.62 0.44
N ALA A 271 6.20 -15.50 -0.19
CA ALA A 271 5.26 -16.39 0.49
C ALA A 271 5.57 -17.84 0.14
N PRO A 272 6.23 -18.60 1.03
CA PRO A 272 6.73 -19.94 0.70
C PRO A 272 5.63 -20.95 0.37
N ALA A 273 4.45 -20.83 0.98
CA ALA A 273 3.32 -21.71 0.70
C ALA A 273 2.57 -21.38 -0.60
N ARG A 274 2.99 -20.35 -1.36
CA ARG A 274 2.34 -19.97 -2.61
C ARG A 274 3.00 -20.68 -3.80
N GLU A 275 2.30 -21.67 -4.34
CA GLU A 275 2.76 -22.45 -5.49
C GLU A 275 2.33 -21.85 -6.85
N LEU A 276 1.32 -20.97 -6.84
CA LEU A 276 0.75 -20.36 -8.04
C LEU A 276 0.69 -18.84 -7.90
N TYR A 277 1.04 -18.11 -8.96
CA TYR A 277 0.83 -16.67 -9.00
C TYR A 277 -0.66 -16.36 -8.87
N LYS A 278 -0.98 -15.22 -8.25
CA LYS A 278 -2.34 -14.73 -8.19
C LYS A 278 -2.82 -14.25 -9.57
N THR A 279 -3.50 -15.12 -10.30
CA THR A 279 -4.13 -14.87 -11.60
C THR A 279 -5.66 -15.03 -11.53
N THR A 280 -6.39 -14.61 -12.57
CA THR A 280 -7.86 -14.65 -12.61
C THR A 280 -8.42 -15.95 -13.18
N ASP A 281 -7.85 -16.45 -14.28
CA ASP A 281 -8.54 -17.46 -15.10
C ASP A 281 -7.79 -18.78 -15.26
N ARG A 282 -6.46 -18.77 -15.15
CA ARG A 282 -5.62 -19.96 -15.36
C ARG A 282 -4.50 -20.06 -14.34
N PRO A 283 -4.23 -21.26 -13.79
CA PRO A 283 -3.11 -21.46 -12.89
C PRO A 283 -1.80 -21.15 -13.60
N TRP A 284 -0.92 -20.40 -12.94
CA TRP A 284 0.43 -20.13 -13.44
C TRP A 284 1.42 -20.41 -12.32
N PRO A 285 2.37 -21.34 -12.49
CA PRO A 285 3.27 -21.77 -11.42
C PRO A 285 4.14 -20.62 -10.97
N MET A 286 4.26 -20.45 -9.65
CA MET A 286 5.25 -19.58 -9.08
C MET A 286 6.64 -20.11 -9.40
N ALA A 287 7.56 -19.17 -9.57
CA ALA A 287 8.93 -19.53 -9.85
C ALA A 287 9.79 -19.43 -8.59
N ASP A 288 11.00 -20.01 -8.64
CA ASP A 288 11.89 -19.98 -7.49
C ASP A 288 12.37 -18.55 -7.20
N ILE A 289 12.29 -18.15 -5.93
CA ILE A 289 12.79 -16.87 -5.43
C ILE A 289 14.26 -16.62 -5.78
N ALA A 290 15.08 -17.67 -5.90
CA ALA A 290 16.48 -17.56 -6.30
C ALA A 290 16.65 -16.92 -7.67
N ASP A 291 15.69 -17.09 -8.58
CA ASP A 291 15.72 -16.45 -9.89
C ASP A 291 15.33 -14.97 -9.81
N ASP A 292 14.36 -14.60 -8.96
CA ASP A 292 14.05 -13.18 -8.72
C ASP A 292 15.28 -12.45 -8.17
N ILE A 293 16.03 -13.07 -7.25
CA ILE A 293 17.30 -12.54 -6.73
C ILE A 293 18.31 -12.33 -7.87
N LYS A 294 18.48 -13.31 -8.77
CA LYS A 294 19.38 -13.16 -9.93
C LYS A 294 18.95 -12.04 -10.87
N ILE A 295 17.64 -11.91 -11.15
CA ILE A 295 17.12 -10.84 -12.01
C ILE A 295 17.40 -9.47 -11.38
N ILE A 296 17.17 -9.32 -10.07
CA ILE A 296 17.48 -8.09 -9.33
C ILE A 296 18.97 -7.74 -9.45
N GLN A 297 19.86 -8.72 -9.29
CA GLN A 297 21.30 -8.56 -9.48
C GLN A 297 21.68 -8.15 -10.90
N LEU A 298 21.02 -8.71 -11.93
CA LEU A 298 21.25 -8.34 -13.33
C LEU A 298 20.84 -6.89 -13.64
N TYR A 299 19.88 -6.34 -12.91
CA TYR A 299 19.56 -4.90 -12.95
C TYR A 299 20.54 -4.02 -12.13
N GLY A 300 21.59 -4.62 -11.54
CA GLY A 300 22.61 -3.92 -10.78
C GLY A 300 22.15 -3.47 -9.40
N SER A 301 21.26 -4.24 -8.75
CA SER A 301 20.76 -3.99 -7.40
C SER A 301 20.98 -5.22 -6.51
N GLU A 302 21.03 -5.03 -5.19
CA GLU A 302 21.32 -6.07 -4.20
C GLU A 302 20.07 -6.40 -3.37
N VAL A 303 19.78 -7.69 -3.18
CA VAL A 303 18.79 -8.14 -2.20
C VAL A 303 19.45 -8.18 -0.82
N LEU A 304 19.08 -7.25 0.05
CA LEU A 304 19.65 -7.12 1.40
C LEU A 304 19.08 -8.17 2.36
N ALA A 305 17.79 -8.49 2.22
CA ALA A 305 17.11 -9.48 3.02
C ALA A 305 15.84 -9.99 2.33
N VAL A 306 15.40 -11.18 2.74
CA VAL A 306 14.11 -11.75 2.37
C VAL A 306 13.16 -11.65 3.57
N THR A 307 11.92 -11.27 3.31
CA THR A 307 10.86 -11.23 4.33
C THR A 307 9.74 -12.17 3.95
N LEU A 308 9.26 -12.95 4.92
CA LEU A 308 8.27 -13.99 4.66
C LEU A 308 6.88 -13.54 5.05
N ASN A 309 5.92 -13.81 4.17
CA ASN A 309 4.53 -14.00 4.53
C ASN A 309 4.31 -15.50 4.70
N ALA A 310 4.10 -15.92 5.94
CA ALA A 310 3.90 -17.32 6.32
C ALA A 310 2.42 -17.76 6.30
N ASP A 311 1.54 -17.03 5.60
CA ASP A 311 0.18 -17.46 5.30
C ASP A 311 0.21 -18.86 4.65
N GLY A 312 -0.64 -19.77 5.14
CA GLY A 312 -0.65 -21.17 4.68
C GLY A 312 0.38 -22.08 5.36
N ILE A 313 1.22 -21.55 6.26
CA ILE A 313 2.18 -22.32 7.06
C ILE A 313 1.73 -22.31 8.53
N ALA A 314 1.64 -23.49 9.15
CA ALA A 314 1.33 -23.60 10.58
C ALA A 314 2.44 -22.97 11.42
N ILE A 315 2.06 -22.35 12.55
CA ILE A 315 2.92 -21.46 13.35
C ILE A 315 4.22 -22.18 13.76
N GLU A 316 4.11 -23.43 14.18
CA GLU A 316 5.19 -24.30 14.61
C GLU A 316 6.22 -24.63 13.51
N TYR A 317 5.85 -24.50 12.23
CA TYR A 317 6.76 -24.77 11.10
C TYR A 317 7.40 -23.52 10.51
N ARG A 318 6.90 -22.31 10.84
CA ARG A 318 7.33 -21.05 10.20
C ARG A 318 8.82 -20.78 10.37
N GLU A 319 9.34 -20.99 11.58
CA GLU A 319 10.76 -20.79 11.88
C GLU A 319 11.65 -21.80 11.14
N GLY A 320 11.21 -23.04 11.00
CA GLY A 320 11.93 -24.06 10.21
C GLY A 320 12.06 -23.66 8.74
N VAL A 321 10.96 -23.20 8.13
CA VAL A 321 10.96 -22.69 6.74
C VAL A 321 11.85 -21.47 6.59
N ARG A 322 11.85 -20.55 7.58
CA ARG A 322 12.74 -19.37 7.60
C ARG A 322 14.21 -19.78 7.56
N VAL A 323 14.62 -20.71 8.44
CA VAL A 323 16.00 -21.21 8.54
C VAL A 323 16.43 -21.94 7.26
N GLU A 324 15.57 -22.78 6.70
CA GLU A 324 15.84 -23.50 5.45
C GLU A 324 16.09 -22.53 4.29
N LEU A 325 15.23 -21.52 4.14
CA LEU A 325 15.40 -20.49 3.11
C LEU A 325 16.65 -19.65 3.34
N GLU A 326 16.97 -19.29 4.58
CA GLU A 326 18.18 -18.54 4.91
C GLU A 326 19.45 -19.31 4.51
N GLN A 327 19.52 -20.60 4.83
CA GLN A 327 20.63 -21.46 4.44
C GLN A 327 20.71 -21.64 2.92
N ARG A 328 19.57 -21.86 2.25
CA ARG A 328 19.51 -22.09 0.80
C ARG A 328 19.89 -20.86 -0.01
N LEU A 329 19.47 -19.68 0.44
CA LEU A 329 19.68 -18.43 -0.28
C LEU A 329 20.98 -17.72 0.10
N GLY A 330 21.56 -18.04 1.27
CA GLY A 330 22.73 -17.33 1.79
C GLY A 330 22.44 -15.86 2.10
N LEU A 331 21.18 -15.52 2.36
CA LEU A 331 20.69 -14.17 2.67
C LEU A 331 19.90 -14.20 3.98
N PRO A 332 19.94 -13.13 4.79
CA PRO A 332 19.10 -13.01 5.97
C PRO A 332 17.60 -13.14 5.63
N VAL A 333 16.89 -13.99 6.37
CA VAL A 333 15.45 -14.22 6.19
C VAL A 333 14.69 -13.93 7.47
N PHE A 334 13.65 -13.12 7.38
CA PHE A 334 12.87 -12.66 8.52
C PHE A 334 11.37 -12.98 8.41
N LEU A 335 10.70 -13.04 9.55
CA LEU A 335 9.25 -13.18 9.70
C LEU A 335 8.67 -11.88 10.30
N PRO A 336 8.41 -10.82 9.50
CA PRO A 336 8.06 -9.51 10.04
C PRO A 336 6.80 -9.48 10.92
N LEU A 337 5.81 -10.33 10.61
CA LEU A 337 4.55 -10.35 11.34
C LEU A 337 4.72 -10.91 12.76
N GLU A 338 5.63 -11.87 12.92
CA GLU A 338 5.90 -12.58 14.18
C GLU A 338 7.02 -11.91 14.99
N GLN A 339 8.08 -11.45 14.32
CA GLN A 339 9.32 -10.99 14.94
C GLN A 339 9.48 -9.46 14.92
N GLY A 340 8.61 -8.75 14.20
CA GLY A 340 8.81 -7.35 13.87
C GLY A 340 9.94 -7.15 12.85
N VAL A 341 10.37 -5.90 12.66
CA VAL A 341 11.34 -5.52 11.63
C VAL A 341 12.67 -4.97 12.18
N SER A 342 12.82 -4.88 13.50
CA SER A 342 13.98 -4.23 14.14
C SER A 342 15.32 -4.86 13.71
N ASN A 343 15.36 -6.19 13.52
CA ASN A 343 16.56 -6.91 13.10
C ASN A 343 16.97 -6.63 11.64
N ILE A 344 16.08 -6.05 10.83
CA ILE A 344 16.37 -5.65 9.43
C ILE A 344 17.09 -4.30 9.41
N LEU A 345 16.91 -3.47 10.44
CA LEU A 345 17.41 -2.08 10.47
C LEU A 345 18.93 -1.99 10.47
N SER A 346 19.64 -2.98 11.03
CA SER A 346 21.11 -3.04 10.97
C SER A 346 21.59 -3.12 9.51
N LEU A 347 21.00 -4.02 8.72
CA LEU A 347 21.31 -4.17 7.30
C LEU A 347 21.01 -2.89 6.51
N MET A 348 19.92 -2.21 6.84
CA MET A 348 19.56 -0.93 6.20
C MET A 348 20.53 0.19 6.57
N ARG A 349 21.00 0.23 7.83
CA ARG A 349 22.00 1.21 8.28
C ARG A 349 23.33 1.00 7.58
N ASP A 350 23.77 -0.24 7.46
CA ASP A 350 25.01 -0.60 6.76
C ASP A 350 24.91 -0.24 5.27
N PHE A 351 23.76 -0.51 4.65
CA PHE A 351 23.48 -0.09 3.27
C PHE A 351 23.56 1.43 3.10
N VAL A 352 22.87 2.21 3.95
CA VAL A 352 22.91 3.68 3.89
C VAL A 352 24.34 4.20 4.09
N ALA A 353 25.09 3.65 5.04
CA ALA A 353 26.46 4.06 5.30
C ALA A 353 27.39 3.79 4.09
N ARG A 354 27.14 2.72 3.33
CA ARG A 354 27.90 2.36 2.12
C ARG A 354 27.55 3.25 0.93
N GLU A 355 26.27 3.52 0.69
CA GLU A 355 25.81 4.29 -0.48
C GLU A 355 26.08 5.80 -0.36
N VAL A 356 26.29 6.32 0.85
CA VAL A 356 26.64 7.74 1.08
C VAL A 356 28.15 7.99 0.91
N GLN A 357 28.97 6.94 0.84
CA GLN A 357 30.41 7.09 0.58
C GLN A 357 30.65 7.40 -0.91
N PRO A 358 31.51 8.40 -1.22
CA PRO A 358 31.68 8.95 -2.56
C PRO A 358 32.32 8.00 -3.57
#